data_AF-A0A1A8GBI0-F1
#
_entry.id   AF-A0A1A8GBI0-F1
#
_cell.length_a   1.000
_cell.length_b   1.000
_cell.length_c   1.000
_cell.angle_alpha   90.00
_cell.angle_beta   90.00
_cell.angle_gamma   90.00
#
_symmetry.space_group_name_H-M   'P 1'
#
loop_
_entity.id
_entity.type
_entity.pdbx_description
1 polymer ?
#
loop_
_entity_poly.entity_id
_entity_poly.type
_entity_poly.pdbx_seq_one_letter_code
_entity_poly.pdbx_strand_id
1 'polypeptide(L)'
;MRHISRSAALSWLPGSFLFVGNIYAGSRALSHIDIPFYFTMQNSSFVVSYMMIRMLHRDRTSWLKSISILLMLLSAINLPLFDPQFDYSAYLWAFCHLFCVGAYRVFHVQHKASNLSDIEQQCINYLF
;
A
#
# COMPACT_ATOMS: atom_id res chain seq x y z
N MET A 1 21.06 15.64 13.67
CA MET A 1 20.67 14.52 12.79
C MET A 1 21.85 13.56 12.75
N ARG A 2 21.66 12.27 13.05
CA ARG A 2 22.72 11.28 12.80
C ARG A 2 23.05 11.34 11.31
N HIS A 3 24.32 11.14 10.96
CA HIS A 3 24.68 10.97 9.56
C HIS A 3 23.93 9.73 9.04
N ILE A 4 22.94 9.95 8.17
CA ILE A 4 22.28 8.86 7.46
C ILE A 4 23.37 8.19 6.62
N SER A 5 23.67 6.93 6.92
CA SER A 5 24.61 6.17 6.10
C SER A 5 24.06 6.06 4.69
N ARG A 6 24.90 6.31 3.68
CA ARG A 6 24.53 6.13 2.26
C ARG A 6 24.00 4.72 1.98
N SER A 7 24.55 3.70 2.67
CA SER A 7 24.06 2.32 2.56
C SER A 7 22.65 2.15 3.10
N ALA A 8 22.31 2.84 4.20
CA ALA A 8 20.98 2.81 4.78
C ALA A 8 19.96 3.52 3.88
N ALA A 9 20.33 4.68 3.32
CA ALA A 9 19.52 5.38 2.33
C ALA A 9 19.28 4.54 1.06
N LEU A 10 20.34 3.91 0.51
CA LEU A 10 20.22 3.03 -0.65
C LEU A 10 19.32 1.82 -0.38
N SER A 11 19.42 1.22 0.83
CA SER A 11 18.54 0.11 1.20
C SER A 11 17.07 0.53 1.34
N TRP A 12 16.80 1.81 1.57
CA TRP A 12 15.45 2.36 1.71
C TRP A 12 14.84 2.84 0.39
N LEU A 13 15.63 2.95 -0.69
CA LEU A 13 15.14 3.39 -2.01
C LEU A 13 13.91 2.63 -2.54
N PRO A 14 13.81 1.29 -2.43
CA PRO A 14 12.61 0.58 -2.84
C PRO A 14 11.37 1.04 -2.05
N GLY A 15 11.53 1.34 -0.76
CA GLY A 15 10.49 1.91 0.09
C GLY A 15 10.08 3.31 -0.37
N SER A 16 11.04 4.18 -0.68
CA SER A 16 10.75 5.52 -1.20
C SER A 16 10.03 5.48 -2.55
N PHE A 17 10.40 4.58 -3.45
CA PHE A 17 9.68 4.38 -4.71
C PHE A 17 8.22 3.95 -4.48
N LEU A 18 7.98 3.01 -3.56
CA LEU A 18 6.63 2.58 -3.19
C LEU A 18 5.83 3.72 -2.51
N PHE A 19 6.50 4.57 -1.73
CA PHE A 19 5.88 5.73 -1.10
C PHE A 19 5.43 6.78 -2.13
N VAL A 20 6.31 7.15 -3.07
CA VAL A 20 5.98 8.07 -4.17
C VAL A 20 4.90 7.47 -5.06
N GLY A 21 5.01 6.18 -5.41
CA GLY A 21 4.02 5.47 -6.21
C GLY A 21 2.64 5.44 -5.54
N ASN A 22 2.60 5.22 -4.22
CA ASN A 22 1.37 5.32 -3.42
C ASN A 22 0.73 6.70 -3.56
N ILE A 23 1.48 7.79 -3.35
CA ILE A 23 0.94 9.15 -3.45
C ILE A 23 0.45 9.43 -4.87
N TYR A 24 1.29 9.20 -5.88
CA TYR A 24 0.96 9.53 -7.26
C TYR A 24 -0.26 8.74 -7.76
N ALA A 25 -0.26 7.42 -7.58
CA ALA A 25 -1.37 6.57 -8.00
C ALA A 25 -2.65 6.88 -7.21
N GLY A 26 -2.53 7.18 -5.92
CA GLY A 26 -3.66 7.58 -5.07
C GLY A 26 -4.29 8.90 -5.55
N SER A 27 -3.47 9.91 -5.84
CA SER A 27 -3.94 11.19 -6.37
C SER A 27 -4.58 11.03 -7.75
N ARG A 28 -4.02 10.20 -8.63
CA ARG A 28 -4.59 9.90 -9.96
C ARG A 28 -5.92 9.14 -9.88
N ALA A 29 -6.08 8.26 -8.90
CA ALA A 29 -7.35 7.58 -8.66
C ALA A 29 -8.39 8.53 -8.06
N LEU A 30 -8.02 9.33 -7.07
CA LEU A 30 -8.90 10.32 -6.42
C LEU A 30 -9.40 11.42 -7.35
N SER A 31 -8.69 11.72 -8.44
CA SER A 31 -9.14 12.74 -9.40
C SER A 31 -10.33 12.29 -10.25
N HIS A 32 -10.66 11.00 -10.25
CA HIS A 32 -11.69 10.40 -11.10
C HIS A 32 -12.68 9.49 -10.34
N ILE A 33 -12.28 8.91 -9.21
CA ILE A 33 -13.13 8.07 -8.36
C ILE A 33 -13.71 8.91 -7.22
N ASP A 34 -15.01 8.78 -7.00
CA ASP A 34 -15.69 9.35 -5.86
C ASP A 34 -15.07 8.87 -4.53
N ILE A 35 -14.95 9.81 -3.59
CA ILE A 35 -14.35 9.60 -2.26
C ILE A 35 -14.83 8.31 -1.55
N PRO A 36 -16.15 8.00 -1.45
CA PRO A 36 -16.61 6.77 -0.81
C PRO A 36 -16.14 5.49 -1.51
N PHE A 37 -16.07 5.50 -2.84
CA PHE A 37 -15.59 4.37 -3.62
C PHE A 37 -14.08 4.16 -3.43
N TYR A 38 -13.33 5.26 -3.47
CA TYR A 38 -11.90 5.26 -3.22
C TYR A 38 -11.55 4.69 -1.83
N PHE A 39 -12.21 5.15 -0.77
CA PHE A 39 -11.93 4.65 0.59
C PHE A 39 -12.25 3.17 0.76
N THR A 40 -13.32 2.69 0.12
CA THR A 40 -13.67 1.27 0.18
C THR A 40 -12.65 0.41 -0.56
N MET A 41 -12.21 0.84 -1.74
CA MET A 41 -11.09 0.22 -2.44
C MET A 41 -9.82 0.25 -1.59
N GLN A 42 -9.51 1.40 -0.98
CA GLN A 42 -8.32 1.61 -0.17
C GLN A 42 -8.20 0.64 1.00
N ASN A 43 -9.32 0.26 1.62
CA ASN A 43 -9.33 -0.76 2.65
C ASN A 43 -8.76 -2.10 2.13
N SER A 44 -8.94 -2.44 0.86
CA SER A 44 -8.38 -3.67 0.28
C SER A 44 -6.84 -3.68 0.19
N SER A 45 -6.15 -2.59 0.49
CA SER A 45 -4.68 -2.57 0.65
C SER A 45 -4.20 -3.53 1.76
N PHE A 46 -5.05 -3.82 2.76
CA PHE A 46 -4.78 -4.85 3.76
C PHE A 46 -4.75 -6.26 3.17
N VAL A 47 -5.54 -6.54 2.12
CA VAL A 47 -5.52 -7.83 1.41
C VAL A 47 -4.16 -8.03 0.75
N VAL A 48 -3.65 -7.01 0.06
CA VAL A 48 -2.31 -7.04 -0.56
C VAL A 48 -1.22 -7.26 0.50
N SER A 49 -1.26 -6.48 1.58
CA SER A 49 -0.29 -6.59 2.68
C SER A 49 -0.28 -8.01 3.27
N TYR A 50 -1.47 -8.57 3.49
CA TYR A 50 -1.64 -9.91 4.02
C TYR A 50 -1.15 -10.99 3.06
N MET A 51 -1.46 -10.89 1.76
CA MET A 51 -0.99 -11.82 0.74
C MET A 51 0.54 -11.83 0.69
N MET A 52 1.18 -10.66 0.71
CA MET A 52 2.64 -10.55 0.73
C MET A 52 3.26 -11.16 2.00
N ILE A 53 2.73 -10.84 3.18
CA ILE A 53 3.22 -11.44 4.44
C ILE A 53 3.05 -12.96 4.42
N ARG A 54 1.89 -13.46 3.97
CA ARG A 54 1.63 -14.90 3.85
C ARG A 54 2.61 -15.57 2.88
N MET A 55 2.92 -14.93 1.74
CA MET A 55 3.91 -15.44 0.80
C MET A 55 5.32 -15.46 1.41
N LEU A 56 5.70 -14.45 2.20
CA LEU A 56 7.04 -14.31 2.76
C LEU A 56 7.28 -15.15 4.03
N HIS A 57 6.30 -15.26 4.92
CA HIS A 57 6.46 -15.90 6.24
C HIS A 57 5.76 -17.26 6.36
N ARG A 58 4.95 -17.66 5.36
CA ARG A 58 4.22 -18.96 5.29
C ARG A 58 3.49 -19.34 6.59
N ASP A 59 2.99 -18.34 7.31
CA ASP A 59 2.43 -18.51 8.64
C ASP A 59 0.98 -19.04 8.64
N ARG A 60 0.60 -19.74 9.72
CA ARG A 60 -0.77 -20.22 9.97
C ARG A 60 -1.64 -19.08 10.48
N THR A 61 -2.52 -18.59 9.64
CA THR A 61 -3.38 -17.44 9.94
C THR A 61 -4.70 -17.85 10.59
N SER A 62 -5.19 -17.05 11.53
CA SER A 62 -6.53 -17.24 12.13
C SER A 62 -7.64 -17.25 11.07
N TRP A 63 -8.60 -18.15 11.25
CA TRP A 63 -9.79 -18.27 10.39
C TRP A 63 -10.57 -16.95 10.30
N LEU A 64 -10.74 -16.24 11.41
CA LEU A 64 -11.46 -14.97 11.45
C LEU A 64 -10.78 -13.91 10.58
N LYS A 65 -9.44 -13.81 10.64
CA LYS A 65 -8.68 -12.88 9.78
C LYS A 65 -8.85 -13.21 8.30
N SER A 66 -8.90 -14.50 7.96
CA SER A 66 -9.12 -14.93 6.57
C SER A 66 -10.52 -14.54 6.08
N ILE A 67 -11.55 -14.70 6.92
CA ILE A 67 -12.92 -14.29 6.59
C ILE A 67 -13.00 -12.76 6.39
N SER A 68 -12.42 -11.96 7.29
CA SER A 68 -12.41 -10.50 7.14
C SER A 68 -11.77 -10.05 5.83
N ILE A 69 -10.66 -10.69 5.44
CA ILE A 69 -9.95 -10.39 4.20
C ILE A 69 -10.78 -10.75 2.97
N LEU A 70 -11.49 -11.88 3.00
CA LEU A 70 -12.41 -12.28 1.93
C LEU A 70 -13.56 -11.28 1.79
N LEU A 71 -14.14 -10.83 2.91
CA LEU A 71 -15.20 -9.83 2.91
C LEU A 71 -14.74 -8.49 2.33
N MET A 72 -13.52 -8.05 2.67
CA MET A 72 -12.92 -6.84 2.09
C MET A 72 -12.68 -6.97 0.59
N LEU A 73 -12.16 -8.13 0.15
CA LEU A 73 -11.95 -8.39 -1.27
C LEU A 73 -13.27 -8.40 -2.05
N LEU A 74 -14.30 -9.06 -1.50
CA LEU A 74 -15.64 -9.05 -2.09
C LEU A 74 -16.20 -7.64 -2.18
N SER A 75 -16.06 -6.83 -1.14
CA SER A 75 -16.52 -5.43 -1.14
C SER A 75 -15.85 -4.63 -2.26
N ALA A 76 -14.53 -4.75 -2.45
CA ALA A 76 -13.82 -4.06 -3.52
C ALA A 76 -14.18 -4.56 -4.93
N ILE A 77 -14.44 -5.85 -5.12
CA ILE A 77 -14.83 -6.40 -6.43
C ILE A 77 -16.24 -5.97 -6.83
N ASN A 78 -17.16 -5.86 -5.87
CA ASN A 78 -18.53 -5.46 -6.15
C ASN A 78 -18.64 -3.96 -6.46
N LEU A 79 -17.77 -3.12 -5.89
CA LEU A 79 -17.83 -1.66 -6.04
C LEU A 79 -17.90 -1.14 -7.48
N PRO A 80 -17.01 -1.58 -8.40
CA PRO A 80 -17.04 -1.16 -9.80
C PRO A 80 -18.36 -1.44 -10.52
N LEU A 81 -19.09 -2.47 -10.10
CA LEU A 81 -20.36 -2.87 -10.74
C LEU A 81 -21.51 -1.91 -10.40
N PHE A 82 -21.39 -1.19 -9.30
CA PHE A 82 -22.40 -0.24 -8.81
C PHE A 82 -21.94 1.22 -8.96
N ASP A 83 -20.78 1.45 -9.57
CA ASP A 83 -20.25 2.78 -9.82
C ASP A 83 -20.86 3.37 -11.11
N PRO A 84 -21.73 4.40 -11.01
CA PRO A 84 -22.32 5.03 -12.19
C PRO A 84 -21.30 5.83 -13.02
N GLN A 85 -20.13 6.15 -12.46
CA GLN A 85 -19.05 6.89 -13.10
C GLN A 85 -17.80 6.02 -13.31
N PHE A 86 -18.01 4.73 -13.58
CA PHE A 86 -16.91 3.78 -13.76
C PHE A 86 -15.91 4.25 -14.84
N ASP A 87 -14.68 4.54 -14.40
CA ASP A 87 -13.53 4.83 -15.26
C ASP A 87 -12.45 3.76 -15.06
N TYR A 88 -12.26 2.93 -16.07
CA TYR A 88 -11.27 1.86 -16.06
C TYR A 88 -9.85 2.35 -15.74
N SER A 89 -9.44 3.50 -16.28
CA SER A 89 -8.12 4.08 -16.02
C SER A 89 -7.98 4.47 -14.54
N ALA A 90 -9.02 5.06 -13.96
CA ALA A 90 -9.04 5.43 -12.55
C ALA A 90 -8.95 4.22 -11.63
N TYR A 91 -9.69 3.14 -11.93
CA TYR A 91 -9.64 1.89 -11.19
C TYR A 91 -8.29 1.16 -11.33
N LEU A 92 -7.61 1.26 -12.48
CA LEU A 92 -6.23 0.80 -12.63
C LEU A 92 -5.28 1.57 -11.72
N TRP A 93 -5.38 2.89 -11.67
CA TRP A 93 -4.60 3.71 -10.73
C TRP A 93 -4.90 3.36 -9.28
N ALA A 94 -6.16 3.10 -8.94
CA ALA A 94 -6.54 2.63 -7.61
C ALA A 94 -5.88 1.28 -7.30
N PHE A 95 -5.88 0.32 -8.22
CA PHE A 95 -5.19 -0.96 -8.03
C PHE A 95 -3.67 -0.79 -7.83
N CYS A 96 -3.03 0.06 -8.62
CA CYS A 96 -1.61 0.42 -8.44
C CYS A 96 -1.36 1.04 -7.05
N HIS A 97 -2.25 1.93 -6.60
CA HIS A 97 -2.20 2.51 -5.25
C HIS A 97 -2.31 1.44 -4.16
N LEU A 98 -3.27 0.51 -4.28
CA LEU A 98 -3.43 -0.60 -3.33
C LEU A 98 -2.17 -1.45 -3.23
N PHE A 99 -1.57 -1.75 -4.39
CA PHE A 99 -0.32 -2.49 -4.44
C PHE A 99 0.81 -1.73 -3.74
N CYS A 100 0.99 -0.44 -4.06
CA CYS A 100 2.03 0.39 -3.47
C CYS A 100 1.86 0.54 -1.95
N VAL A 101 0.65 0.81 -1.47
CA VAL A 101 0.34 0.90 -0.03
C VAL A 101 0.62 -0.43 0.67
N GLY A 102 0.15 -1.53 0.08
CA GLY A 102 0.31 -2.86 0.67
C GLY A 102 1.78 -3.27 0.75
N ALA A 103 2.50 -3.11 -0.34
CA ALA A 103 3.94 -3.38 -0.42
C ALA A 103 4.75 -2.48 0.51
N TYR A 104 4.46 -1.17 0.54
CA TYR A 104 5.14 -0.23 1.42
C TYR A 104 4.96 -0.60 2.88
N ARG A 105 3.75 -1.00 3.30
CA ARG A 105 3.47 -1.47 4.66
C ARG A 105 4.33 -2.68 5.02
N VAL A 106 4.40 -3.68 4.15
CA VAL A 106 5.21 -4.90 4.40
C VAL A 106 6.70 -4.56 4.42
N PHE A 107 7.17 -3.79 3.45
CA PHE A 107 8.55 -3.31 3.39
C PHE A 107 8.94 -2.57 4.66
N HIS A 108 8.11 -1.63 5.11
CA HIS A 108 8.32 -0.86 6.33
C HIS A 108 8.36 -1.75 7.58
N VAL A 109 7.51 -2.78 7.66
CA VAL A 109 7.53 -3.73 8.79
C VAL A 109 8.82 -4.56 8.78
N GLN A 110 9.27 -5.03 7.62
CA GLN A 110 10.49 -5.84 7.48
C GLN A 110 11.77 -5.03 7.71
N HIS A 111 11.80 -3.79 7.25
CA HIS A 111 12.94 -2.88 7.39
C HIS A 111 12.88 -2.01 8.65
N LYS A 112 11.92 -2.24 9.55
CA LYS A 112 11.85 -1.57 10.87
C LYS A 112 13.09 -1.84 11.74
N ALA A 113 13.82 -2.92 11.46
CA ALA A 113 15.10 -3.25 12.09
C ALA A 113 16.30 -2.47 11.52
N SER A 114 16.10 -1.60 10.53
CA SER A 114 17.14 -0.69 10.05
C SER A 114 17.48 0.34 11.14
N ASN A 115 18.74 0.78 11.19
CA ASN A 115 19.20 1.81 12.15
C ASN A 115 18.60 3.21 11.91
N LEU A 116 17.55 3.32 11.09
CA LEU A 116 16.91 4.57 10.71
C LEU A 116 15.70 4.84 11.60
N SER A 117 15.65 6.01 12.22
CA SER A 117 14.46 6.50 12.93
C SER A 117 13.32 6.80 11.95
N ASP A 118 12.09 6.83 12.46
CA ASP A 118 10.90 7.16 11.64
C ASP A 118 11.02 8.53 10.95
N ILE A 119 11.67 9.51 11.61
CA ILE A 119 11.94 10.83 11.03
C ILE A 119 12.95 10.76 9.88
N GLU A 120 14.00 9.94 10.01
CA GLU A 120 14.99 9.75 8.95
C GLU A 120 14.37 9.02 7.75
N GLN A 121 13.54 8.01 7.97
CA GLN A 121 12.80 7.31 6.92
C GLN A 121 11.89 8.27 6.15
N GLN A 122 11.12 9.10 6.86
CA GLN A 122 10.25 10.09 6.24
C GLN A 122 11.05 11.17 5.50
N CYS A 123 12.19 11.61 6.05
CA CYS A 123 13.09 12.54 5.38
C CYS A 123 13.59 11.97 4.04
N ILE A 124 14.07 10.71 4.04
CA ILE A 124 14.54 10.03 2.82
C ILE A 124 13.40 9.91 1.80
N ASN A 125 12.18 9.58 2.24
CA ASN A 125 11.00 9.50 1.36
C ASN A 125 10.58 10.82 0.70
N TYR A 126 10.92 11.97 1.29
CA TYR A 126 10.66 13.28 0.67
C TYR A 126 11.82 13.79 -0.17
N LEU A 127 13.02 13.24 0.03
CA LEU A 127 14.25 13.65 -0.66
C LEU A 127 14.45 12.93 -1.99
N PHE A 128 13.93 11.70 -2.10
CA PHE A 128 13.91 10.87 -3.31
C PHE A 128 12.50 10.77 -3.86
#